data_AF-E2SSD1-F1
#
_entry.id   AF-E2SSD1-F1
#
_cell.length_a   1.000
_cell.length_b   1.000
_cell.length_c   1.000
_cell.angle_alpha   90.00
_cell.angle_beta   90.00
_cell.angle_gamma   90.00
#
_symmetry.space_group_name_H-M   'P 1'
#
loop_
_entity.id
_entity.type
_entity.pdbx_description
1 polymer ?
#
loop_
_entity_poly.entity_id
_entity_poly.type
_entity_poly.pdbx_seq_one_letter_code
_entity_poly.pdbx_strand_id
1 'polypeptide(L)' 'MVLDIRVKDSEGREYGIEMQTTYSKQSELKRFELYGARMLSNQLDSGERYYDLLPVYQISFLIPMQNTRRS' A
#
# COMPACT_ATOMS: atom_id res chain seq x y z
N MET A 1 5.09 -10.40 4.80
CA MET A 1 3.84 -10.28 4.01
C MET A 1 4.18 -9.61 2.70
N VAL A 2 3.64 -10.09 1.60
CA VAL A 2 3.92 -9.60 0.24
C VAL A 2 2.72 -8.77 -0.21
N LEU A 3 2.98 -7.61 -0.81
CA LEU A 3 1.94 -6.76 -1.39
C LEU A 3 1.22 -7.52 -2.53
N ASP A 4 -0.10 -7.53 -2.54
CA ASP A 4 -0.86 -8.36 -3.49
C ASP A 4 -0.67 -7.90 -4.94
N ILE A 5 -0.78 -6.59 -5.18
CA ILE A 5 -0.64 -6.01 -6.51
C ILE A 5 0.19 -4.74 -6.43
N ARG A 6 1.15 -4.61 -7.34
CA ARG A 6 1.88 -3.38 -7.63
C ARG A 6 1.80 -3.08 -9.11
N VAL A 7 1.32 -1.89 -9.46
CA VAL A 7 1.21 -1.44 -10.86
C VAL A 7 1.71 -0.02 -11.03
N LYS A 8 2.10 0.32 -12.25
CA LYS A 8 2.41 1.67 -12.70
C LYS A 8 1.40 2.09 -13.76
N ASP A 9 0.94 3.33 -13.71
CA ASP A 9 0.15 3.89 -14.80
C ASP A 9 1.05 4.38 -15.95
N SER A 10 0.43 4.95 -16.99
CA SER A 10 1.15 5.49 -18.14
C SER A 10 2.04 6.70 -17.84
N GLU A 11 1.81 7.37 -16.71
CA GLU A 11 2.64 8.49 -16.23
C GLU A 11 3.75 8.02 -15.28
N GLY A 12 3.81 6.71 -14.96
CA GLY A 12 4.81 6.13 -14.07
C GLY A 12 4.46 6.17 -12.58
N ARG A 13 3.27 6.65 -12.21
CA ARG A 13 2.79 6.69 -10.82
C ARG A 13 2.57 5.29 -10.29
N GLU A 14 2.97 5.04 -9.04
CA GLU A 14 2.89 3.71 -8.42
C GLU A 14 1.62 3.52 -7.60
N TYR A 15 1.00 2.36 -7.76
CA TYR A 15 -0.17 1.92 -7.02
C TYR A 15 0.12 0.58 -6.35
N GLY A 16 0.02 0.54 -5.02
CA GLY A 16 -0.02 -0.68 -4.23
C GLY A 16 -1.46 -0.98 -3.83
N ILE A 17 -1.90 -2.21 -4.09
CA ILE A 17 -3.24 -2.67 -3.71
C ILE A 17 -3.07 -3.88 -2.79
N GLU A 18 -3.82 -3.87 -1.69
CA GLU A 18 -3.81 -4.92 -0.70
C GLU A 18 -5.23 -5.27 -0.25
N MET A 19 -5.51 -6.56 -0.05
CA MET A 19 -6.76 -7.05 0.49
C MET A 19 -6.52 -7.82 1.79
N GLN A 20 -7.17 -7.37 2.87
CA GLN A 20 -7.03 -8.00 4.19
C GLN A 20 -8.37 -8.55 4.68
N THR A 21 -8.38 -9.85 4.96
CA THR A 21 -9.56 -10.58 5.50
C THR A 21 -9.68 -10.46 7.02
N THR A 22 -8.62 -9.97 7.69
CA THR A 22 -8.57 -9.81 9.14
C THR A 22 -7.99 -8.44 9.46
N TYR A 23 -8.68 -7.66 10.29
CA TYR A 23 -8.24 -6.30 10.61
C TYR A 23 -7.52 -6.24 11.96
N SER A 24 -6.26 -5.80 11.94
CA SER A 24 -5.56 -5.32 13.13
C SER A 24 -4.97 -3.94 12.85
N LYS A 25 -5.58 -2.89 13.43
CA LYS A 25 -5.28 -1.48 13.19
C LYS A 25 -3.78 -1.17 13.19
N GLN A 26 -3.04 -1.65 14.20
CA GLN A 26 -1.60 -1.38 14.29
C GLN A 26 -0.80 -2.05 13.17
N SER A 27 -1.18 -3.27 12.79
CA SER A 27 -0.48 -3.99 11.73
C SER A 27 -0.77 -3.41 10.35
N GLU A 28 -2.00 -2.96 10.10
CA GLU A 28 -2.39 -2.30 8.84
C GLU A 28 -1.64 -0.98 8.65
N LEU A 29 -1.60 -0.13 9.67
CA LEU A 29 -0.92 1.16 9.59
C LEU A 29 0.58 1.00 9.32
N LYS A 30 1.25 0.06 10.00
CA LYS A 30 2.67 -0.22 9.75
C LYS A 30 2.93 -0.67 8.31
N ARG A 31 2.03 -1.50 7.76
CA ARG A 31 2.18 -1.97 6.37
C ARG A 31 1.90 -0.87 5.37
N PHE A 32 0.89 -0.05 5.62
CA PHE A 32 0.57 1.11 4.81
C PHE A 32 1.79 2.05 4.71
N GLU A 33 2.40 2.40 5.86
CA GLU A 33 3.61 3.22 5.91
C GLU A 33 4.79 2.55 5.17
N LEU A 34 5.00 1.25 5.42
CA LEU A 34 6.10 0.51 4.80
C LEU A 34 5.99 0.46 3.27
N TYR A 35 4.81 0.13 2.73
CA TYR A 35 4.62 0.03 1.28
C TYR A 35 4.66 1.40 0.61
N GLY A 36 4.06 2.42 1.22
CA GLY A 36 4.16 3.80 0.74
C GLY A 36 5.61 4.29 0.66
N ALA A 37 6.37 4.13 1.74
CA ALA A 37 7.79 4.52 1.78
C ALA A 37 8.62 3.73 0.76
N ARG A 38 8.32 2.45 0.57
CA ARG A 38 9.03 1.61 -0.40
C ARG A 38 8.76 2.06 -1.84
N MET A 39 7.52 2.42 -2.19
CA MET A 39 7.21 2.94 -3.53
C MET A 39 7.92 4.26 -3.80
N LEU A 40 8.03 5.16 -2.81
CA LEU A 40 8.83 6.39 -2.93
C LEU A 40 10.32 6.08 -3.10
N SER A 41 10.87 5.16 -2.30
CA SER A 41 12.28 4.76 -2.41
C SER A 41 12.62 4.19 -3.79
N ASN A 42 11.71 3.41 -4.38
CA ASN A 42 11.95 2.82 -5.70
C ASN A 42 12.05 3.87 -6.81
N GLN A 43 11.44 5.06 -6.64
CA GLN A 43 11.59 6.17 -7.59
C GLN A 43 12.94 6.87 -7.43
N LEU A 44 13.48 6.94 -6.21
CA LEU A 44 14.81 7.48 -5.95
C LEU A 44 15.90 6.58 -6.52
N ASP A 45 15.73 5.26 -6.41
CA ASP A 45 16.66 4.28 -6.99
C ASP A 45 16.69 4.31 -8.53
N SER A 46 15.66 4.88 -9.19
CA SER A 46 15.69 5.16 -10.64
C SER A 46 16.53 6.38 -11.04
N GLY A 47 17.15 7.08 -10.08
CA GLY A 47 18.11 8.15 -10.34
C GLY A 47 17.51 9.55 -10.49
N GLU A 48 16.24 9.73 -10.12
CA GLU A 48 15.56 11.03 -10.18
C GLU A 48 15.74 11.85 -8.89
N ARG A 49 15.65 13.18 -9.01
CA ARG A 49 15.80 14.09 -7.85
C ARG A 49 14.55 13.99 -6.97
N TYR A 50 14.72 14.22 -5.67
CA TYR A 50 13.62 14.22 -4.69
C TYR A 50 12.44 15.14 -5.04
N TYR A 51 12.65 16.17 -5.86
CA TYR A 51 11.61 17.11 -6.31
C TYR A 51 10.76 16.56 -7.47
N ASP A 52 11.26 15.54 -8.17
CA ASP A 52 10.63 14.96 -9.35
C ASP A 52 9.78 13.72 -8.97
N LEU A 53 9.66 13.41 -7.68
CA LEU A 53 8.89 12.27 -7.18
C LEU A 53 7.41 12.38 -7.58
N LEU A 54 6.95 11.36 -8.30
CA LEU A 54 5.56 11.20 -8.65
C LEU A 54 4.75 10.74 -7.42
N PRO A 55 3.47 11.12 -7.34
CA PRO A 55 2.56 10.61 -6.32
C PRO A 55 2.55 9.07 -6.29
N VAL A 56 2.46 8.51 -5.09
CA VAL A 56 2.24 7.08 -4.86
C VAL A 56 0.91 6.86 -4.14
N TYR A 57 0.25 5.74 -4.45
CA TYR A 57 -1.05 5.41 -3.89
C TYR A 57 -1.01 4.03 -3.26
N GLN A 58 -1.39 3.93 -1.99
CA GLN A 58 -1.61 2.65 -1.31
C GLN A 58 -3.11 2.50 -1.04
N ILE A 59 -3.72 1.48 -1.62
CA ILE A 59 -5.16 1.19 -1.50
C ILE A 59 -5.30 -0.11 -0.73
N SER A 60 -5.91 -0.03 0.45
CA SER A 60 -6.13 -1.18 1.32
C SER A 60 -7.62 -1.48 1.46
N PHE A 61 -8.04 -2.66 1.02
CA PHE A 61 -9.38 -3.19 1.25
C PHE A 61 -9.41 -3.91 2.58
N LEU A 62 -10.20 -3.41 3.52
CA LEU A 62 -10.37 -3.98 4.84
C LEU A 62 -11.74 -4.64 4.94
N ILE A 63 -11.75 -5.95 5.14
CA ILE A 63 -12.99 -6.67 5.44
C ILE A 63 -13.13 -6.72 6.96
N PRO A 64 -14.09 -5.98 7.56
CA PRO A 64 -14.37 -6.13 8.98
C PRO A 64 -15.01 -7.50 9.20
N MET A 65 -14.36 -8.36 9.99
CA MET A 65 -15.04 -9.52 10.53
C MET A 65 -16.21 -9.03 11.40
N GLN A 66 -17.44 -9.19 10.93
CA GLN A 66 -18.59 -9.10 11.81
C GLN A 66 -18.52 -10.29 12.77
N ASN A 67 -18.46 -10.01 14.07
CA ASN A 67 -18.73 -11.02 15.08
C ASN A 67 -20.18 -11.47 14.92
N THR A 68 -20.46 -12.46 14.08
CA THR A 68 -21.67 -13.26 14.18
C THR A 68 -21.57 -14.09 15.46
N ARG A 69 -21.74 -13.44 16.61
CA ARG A 69 -22.25 -14.11 17.80
C ARG A 69 -23.73 -14.36 17.55
N ARG A 70 -24.03 -15.46 16.85
CA ARG A 70 -25.31 -16.13 17.02
C ARG A 70 -25.20 -16.92 18.32
N SER A 71 -25.73 -16.36 19.40
CA SER A 71 -26.16 -17.10 20.59
C SER A 71 -27.56 -16.62 20.95
#